data_AF-A0A258BRH8-F1
#
_entry.id   AF-A0A258BRH8-F1
#
_cell.length_a   1.000
_cell.length_b   1.000
_cell.length_c   1.000
_cell.angle_alpha   90.00
_cell.angle_beta   90.00
_cell.angle_gamma   90.00
#
_symmetry.space_group_name_H-M   'P 1'
#
loop_
_entity.id
_entity.type
_entity.pdbx_description
1 polymer ?
#
loop_
_entity_poly.entity_id
_entity_poly.type
_entity_poly.pdbx_seq_one_letter_code
_entity_poly.pdbx_strand_id
1 'polypeptide(L)'
;YRTETENRRIANAPPFGRYAAIIISSEDAPLAAEIARRLGRSAPETQGLHVYGPAPAPLAQLRGRHRHRLLVHASRALNVQEAIARWLGGVEWPSTVRVTVDIDPYNFL
;
A
#
# COMPACT_ATOMS: atom_id res chain seq x y z
N TYR A 1 -35.73 -8.77 -8.29
CA TYR A 1 -34.96 -9.84 -7.61
C TYR A 1 -33.82 -9.15 -6.88
N ARG A 2 -33.95 -8.81 -5.58
CA ARG A 2 -33.72 -9.74 -4.44
C ARG A 2 -32.41 -10.49 -4.70
N THR A 3 -31.31 -10.31 -3.99
CA THR A 3 -31.06 -10.11 -2.56
C THR A 3 -29.54 -9.80 -2.52
N GLU A 4 -28.97 -8.95 -1.68
CA GLU A 4 -28.41 -9.36 -0.38
C GLU A 4 -27.46 -8.24 0.07
N THR A 5 -27.79 -7.67 1.22
CA THR A 5 -26.88 -6.98 2.15
C THR A 5 -26.49 -5.50 1.95
N GLU A 6 -27.41 -4.69 2.46
CA GLU A 6 -27.28 -3.40 3.17
C GLU A 6 -26.23 -3.39 4.33
N ASN A 7 -25.05 -4.06 4.25
CA ASN A 7 -24.09 -4.11 5.39
C ASN A 7 -22.65 -3.68 5.10
N ARG A 8 -22.38 -2.63 4.32
CA ARG A 8 -21.10 -1.88 4.44
C ARG A 8 -21.26 -0.36 4.35
N ARG A 9 -22.32 0.16 4.99
CA ARG A 9 -22.40 1.57 5.44
C ARG A 9 -21.51 1.85 6.67
N ILE A 10 -20.68 0.90 7.10
CA ILE A 10 -19.81 1.00 8.28
C ILE A 10 -18.36 1.09 7.83
N ALA A 11 -17.87 2.32 7.71
CA ALA A 11 -16.49 2.80 7.90
C ALA A 11 -16.13 3.86 6.84
N ASN A 12 -16.75 5.05 6.92
CA ASN A 12 -16.23 6.29 6.33
C ASN A 12 -15.63 6.17 4.91
N ALA A 13 -16.35 5.62 3.95
CA ALA A 13 -15.99 5.76 2.54
C ALA A 13 -16.83 6.90 1.92
N PRO A 14 -16.41 8.18 2.04
CA PRO A 14 -16.98 9.22 1.21
C PRO A 14 -16.55 9.00 -0.24
N PRO A 15 -17.34 9.48 -1.21
CA PRO A 15 -17.15 9.13 -2.60
C PRO A 15 -15.80 9.69 -3.05
N PHE A 16 -14.95 8.79 -3.56
CA PHE A 16 -13.68 9.05 -4.25
C PHE A 16 -12.48 9.53 -3.40
N GLY A 17 -11.81 8.65 -2.67
CA GLY A 17 -10.39 8.84 -2.28
C GLY A 17 -9.43 8.42 -3.42
N ARG A 18 -8.14 8.78 -3.30
CA ARG A 18 -7.06 8.24 -4.13
C ARG A 18 -6.52 6.97 -3.51
N TYR A 19 -6.16 6.01 -4.35
CA TYR A 19 -5.48 4.80 -3.90
C TYR A 19 -4.06 4.78 -4.43
N ALA A 20 -3.12 4.34 -3.60
CA ALA A 20 -1.77 4.07 -4.05
C ALA A 20 -1.30 2.71 -3.53
N ALA A 21 -0.51 2.01 -4.33
CA ALA A 21 0.17 0.80 -3.92
C ALA A 21 1.66 1.08 -3.76
N ILE A 22 2.21 0.74 -2.59
CA ILE A 22 3.66 0.69 -2.38
C ILE A 22 4.07 -0.76 -2.48
N ILE A 23 4.88 -1.07 -3.47
CA ILE A 23 5.34 -2.41 -3.79
C ILE A 23 6.79 -2.53 -3.38
N ILE A 24 7.05 -3.46 -2.45
CA ILE A 24 8.38 -3.79 -1.95
C ILE A 24 8.79 -5.11 -2.60
N SER A 25 9.96 -5.15 -3.24
CA SER A 25 10.45 -6.38 -3.88
C SER A 25 11.94 -6.64 -3.70
N SER A 26 12.28 -7.88 -3.37
CA SER A 26 13.66 -8.37 -3.22
C SER A 26 13.78 -9.81 -3.66
N GLU A 27 14.99 -10.27 -3.99
CA GLU A 27 15.29 -11.70 -4.17
C GLU A 27 15.37 -12.43 -2.82
N ASP A 28 15.64 -11.69 -1.75
CA ASP A 28 15.63 -12.17 -0.37
C ASP A 28 14.22 -11.99 0.24
N ALA A 29 13.53 -13.11 0.50
CA ALA A 29 12.18 -13.11 1.06
C ALA A 29 12.12 -12.51 2.48
N PRO A 30 12.95 -12.97 3.44
CA PRO A 30 13.04 -12.36 4.77
C PRO A 30 13.22 -10.84 4.71
N LEU A 31 14.13 -10.35 3.87
CA LEU A 31 14.43 -8.92 3.74
C LEU A 31 13.24 -8.14 3.16
N ALA A 32 12.58 -8.66 2.12
CA ALA A 32 11.39 -8.02 1.56
C ALA A 32 10.27 -7.89 2.60
N ALA A 33 10.04 -8.94 3.39
CA ALA A 33 9.04 -8.95 4.45
C ALA A 33 9.39 -8.01 5.60
N GLU A 34 10.67 -7.94 5.98
CA GLU A 34 11.15 -7.00 7.01
C GLU A 34 10.93 -5.55 6.59
N ILE A 35 11.39 -5.16 5.40
CA ILE A 35 11.23 -3.79 4.91
C ILE A 35 9.75 -3.43 4.75
N ALA A 36 8.92 -4.35 4.25
CA ALA A 36 7.48 -4.11 4.14
C ALA A 36 6.83 -3.85 5.51
N ARG A 37 7.22 -4.60 6.56
CA ARG A 37 6.75 -4.37 7.93
C ARG A 37 7.29 -3.04 8.49
N ARG A 38 8.55 -2.72 8.26
CA ARG A 38 9.17 -1.47 8.71
C ARG A 38 8.49 -0.25 8.08
N LEU A 39 8.24 -0.29 6.78
CA LEU A 39 7.46 0.72 6.09
C LEU A 39 6.05 0.79 6.68
N GLY A 40 5.31 -0.32 6.74
CA GLY A 40 3.95 -0.33 7.30
C GLY A 40 3.85 0.26 8.72
N ARG A 41 4.83 0.02 9.59
CA ARG A 41 4.88 0.59 10.95
C ARG A 41 5.24 2.07 11.01
N SER A 42 5.96 2.58 10.02
CA SER A 42 6.33 4.00 9.93
C SER A 42 5.29 4.81 9.14
N ALA A 43 4.15 4.20 8.78
CA ALA A 43 3.08 4.86 8.07
C ALA A 43 2.64 6.14 8.81
N PRO A 44 2.45 7.26 8.08
CA PRO A 44 2.09 8.52 8.71
C PRO A 44 0.67 8.45 9.28
N GLU A 45 0.51 8.86 10.54
CA GLU A 45 -0.78 9.02 11.20
C GLU A 45 -1.40 10.38 10.84
N THR A 46 -1.77 10.56 9.58
CA THR A 46 -2.39 11.80 9.08
C THR A 46 -3.88 11.60 8.83
N GLN A 47 -4.71 12.56 9.25
CA GLN A 47 -6.14 12.51 9.00
C GLN A 47 -6.42 12.41 7.48
N GLY A 48 -7.24 11.43 7.10
CA GLY A 48 -7.57 11.18 5.70
C GLY A 48 -6.48 10.46 4.92
N LEU A 49 -5.49 9.84 5.60
CA LEU A 49 -4.59 8.86 5.01
C LEU A 49 -4.65 7.57 5.84
N HIS A 50 -4.92 6.45 5.19
CA HIS A 50 -4.98 5.13 5.79
C HIS A 50 -4.04 4.19 5.04
N VAL A 51 -3.27 3.39 5.78
CA VAL A 51 -2.37 2.38 5.21
C VAL A 51 -2.83 1.00 5.65
N TYR A 52 -2.92 0.08 4.70
CA TYR A 52 -3.33 -1.31 4.91
C TYR A 52 -2.23 -2.27 4.43
N GLY A 53 -2.08 -3.40 5.13
CA GLY A 53 -1.03 -4.39 4.86
C GLY A 53 0.14 -4.29 5.86
N PRO A 54 1.30 -4.89 5.58
CA PRO A 54 1.74 -5.44 4.29
C PRO A 54 1.09 -6.79 3.96
N ALA A 55 0.54 -6.91 2.74
CA ALA A 55 0.04 -8.20 2.25
C ALA A 55 1.13 -8.92 1.44
N PRO A 56 1.46 -10.20 1.76
CA PRO A 56 2.33 -11.00 0.90
C PRO A 56 1.64 -11.28 -0.44
N ALA A 57 2.41 -11.28 -1.53
CA ALA A 57 1.93 -11.87 -2.77
C ALA A 57 1.88 -13.40 -2.61
N PRO A 58 0.79 -14.08 -3.04
CA PRO A 58 0.77 -15.54 -3.12
C PRO A 58 1.97 -16.03 -3.93
N LEU A 59 2.70 -17.04 -3.42
CA LEU A 59 3.99 -17.53 -3.90
C LEU A 59 3.97 -18.20 -5.30
N ALA A 60 2.93 -17.98 -6.10
CA ALA A 60 2.84 -18.50 -7.46
C ALA A 60 3.74 -17.68 -8.41
N GLN A 61 4.98 -18.13 -8.55
CA GLN A 61 5.82 -18.02 -9.77
C GLN A 61 6.00 -16.63 -10.41
N LEU A 62 6.69 -15.70 -9.73
CA LEU A 62 7.25 -14.51 -10.37
C LEU A 62 8.77 -14.43 -10.19
N ARG A 63 9.49 -15.22 -11.01
CA ARG A 63 10.88 -14.94 -11.43
C ARG A 63 11.88 -14.62 -10.30
N GLY A 64 11.87 -15.37 -9.21
CA GLY A 64 12.89 -15.28 -8.15
C GLY A 64 12.82 -14.03 -7.25
N ARG A 65 11.75 -13.22 -7.32
CA ARG A 65 11.58 -12.04 -6.43
C ARG A 65 10.33 -12.15 -5.58
N HIS A 66 10.50 -11.93 -4.29
CA HIS A 66 9.45 -11.82 -3.28
C HIS A 66 8.88 -10.41 -3.27
N ARG A 67 7.55 -10.30 -3.24
CA ARG A 67 6.83 -9.03 -3.32
C ARG A 67 5.84 -8.88 -2.18
N HIS A 68 5.86 -7.71 -1.56
CA HIS A 68 4.88 -7.28 -0.58
C HIS A 68 4.25 -5.97 -1.05
N ARG A 69 2.97 -5.77 -0.71
CA ARG A 69 2.27 -4.53 -1.01
C ARG A 69 1.70 -3.88 0.23
N LEU A 70 1.80 -2.56 0.30
CA LEU A 70 1.01 -1.71 1.18
C LEU A 70 0.00 -0.97 0.33
N LEU A 71 -1.26 -0.98 0.75
CA LEU A 71 -2.32 -0.20 0.12
C LEU A 71 -2.50 1.09 0.91
N VAL A 72 -2.40 2.22 0.24
CA VAL A 72 -2.63 3.54 0.80
C VAL A 72 -3.96 4.05 0.25
N HIS A 73 -4.85 4.47 1.14
CA HIS A 73 -6.07 5.17 0.81
C HIS A 73 -5.98 6.59 1.36
N ALA A 74 -6.05 7.58 0.49
CA ALA A 74 -5.96 8.99 0.84
C ALA A 74 -7.21 9.76 0.40
N SER A 75 -7.64 10.73 1.19
CA SER A 75 -8.69 11.66 0.79
C SER A 75 -8.25 12.52 -0.39
N ARG A 76 -9.18 12.96 -1.24
CA ARG A 76 -8.89 13.82 -2.40
C ARG A 76 -8.20 15.14 -2.08
N ALA A 77 -8.42 15.67 -0.87
CA ALA A 77 -7.82 16.91 -0.41
C ALA A 77 -6.33 16.74 -0.04
N LEU A 78 -5.88 15.51 0.15
CA LEU A 78 -4.52 15.21 0.59
C LEU A 78 -3.60 15.01 -0.62
N ASN A 79 -2.44 15.66 -0.59
CA ASN A 79 -1.39 15.43 -1.57
C ASN A 79 -0.70 14.07 -1.32
N VAL A 80 -1.30 12.99 -1.83
CA VAL A 80 -0.86 11.62 -1.58
C VAL A 80 0.59 11.38 -2.03
N GLN A 81 1.01 12.00 -3.14
CA GLN A 81 2.36 11.86 -3.66
C GLN A 81 3.40 12.44 -2.70
N GLU A 82 3.16 13.65 -2.20
CA GLU A 82 4.05 14.30 -1.23
C GLU A 82 4.05 13.56 0.11
N ALA A 83 2.89 13.10 0.58
CA ALA A 83 2.79 12.32 1.81
C ALA A 83 3.60 11.02 1.72
N ILE A 84 3.48 10.27 0.63
CA ILE A 84 4.26 9.05 0.41
C ILE A 84 5.74 9.37 0.25
N ALA A 85 6.11 10.40 -0.51
CA ALA A 85 7.51 10.79 -0.69
C ALA A 85 8.19 11.12 0.65
N ARG A 86 7.54 11.90 1.51
CA ARG A 86 8.05 12.23 2.85
C ARG A 86 8.16 10.99 3.73
N TRP A 87 7.14 10.13 3.73
CA TRP A 87 7.15 8.88 4.50
C TRP A 87 8.30 7.97 4.07
N LEU A 88 8.45 7.73 2.77
CA LEU A 88 9.52 6.90 2.23
C LEU A 88 10.91 7.51 2.46
N GLY A 89 11.04 8.84 2.42
CA GLY A 89 12.28 9.54 2.72
C GLY A 89 12.75 9.41 4.18
N GLY A 90 11.87 9.01 5.10
CA GLY A 90 12.20 8.77 6.51
C GLY A 90 12.67 7.35 6.83
N VAL A 91 12.71 6.46 5.84
CA VAL A 91 13.07 5.04 6.04
C VAL A 91 14.17 4.64 5.06
N GLU A 92 15.23 4.04 5.59
CA GLU A 92 16.32 3.49 4.78
C GLU A 92 16.11 1.99 4.53
N TRP A 93 16.51 1.54 3.35
CA TRP A 93 16.58 0.13 2.98
C TRP A 93 17.76 -0.14 2.04
N PRO A 94 18.26 -1.40 1.97
CA PRO A 94 19.34 -1.77 1.07
C PRO A 94 18.96 -1.61 -0.40
N SER A 95 19.95 -1.34 -1.26
CA SER A 95 19.76 -1.21 -2.71
C SER A 95 19.26 -2.48 -3.40
N THR A 96 19.40 -3.64 -2.76
CA THR A 96 18.84 -4.92 -3.22
C THR A 96 17.31 -4.95 -3.15
N VAL A 97 16.72 -4.10 -2.30
CA VAL A 97 15.27 -3.92 -2.15
C VAL A 97 14.82 -2.80 -3.07
N ARG A 98 13.90 -3.12 -3.97
CA ARG A 98 13.24 -2.15 -4.84
C ARG A 98 11.89 -1.78 -4.24
N VAL A 99 11.68 -0.49 -3.99
CA VAL A 99 10.40 0.09 -3.58
C VAL A 99 9.85 0.90 -4.75
N THR A 100 8.63 0.61 -5.18
CA THR A 100 7.91 1.33 -6.24
C THR A 100 6.56 1.78 -5.74
N VAL A 101 6.15 2.99 -6.13
CA VAL A 101 4.86 3.58 -5.78
C VAL A 101 4.02 3.69 -7.04
N ASP A 102 2.81 3.19 -6.99
CA ASP A 102 1.81 3.26 -8.04
C ASP A 102 0.62 4.06 -7.51
N ILE A 103 0.37 5.26 -8.04
CA ILE A 103 -0.69 6.17 -7.58
C ILE A 103 -1.82 6.16 -8.60
N ASP A 104 -3.05 5.95 -8.13
CA ASP A 104 -4.26 5.83 -8.92
C ASP A 104 -4.04 4.96 -10.18
N PRO A 105 -3.62 3.69 -10.04
CA PRO A 105 -3.58 2.77 -11.17
C PRO A 105 -5.02 2.67 -11.69
N TYR A 106 -5.26 3.21 -12.88
CA TYR A 106 -6.53 3.12 -13.57
C TYR A 106 -7.12 1.70 -13.44
N ASN A 107 -8.36 1.61 -12.93
CA ASN A 107 -9.20 0.40 -12.76
C ASN A 107 -8.75 -0.67 -11.74
N PHE A 108 -9.35 -0.61 -10.54
CA PHE A 108 -9.81 -1.80 -9.80
C PHE A 108 -11.29 -2.11 -10.16
N LEU A 109 -11.65 -2.00 -11.44
CA LEU A 109 -12.95 -2.44 -11.99
C LEU A 109 -12.78 -3.79 -12.67
#